data_AF-A0A816N344-F1
#
_entry.id   AF-A0A816N344-F1
#
_cell.length_a   1.000
_cell.length_b   1.000
_cell.length_c   1.000
_cell.angle_alpha   90.00
_cell.angle_beta   90.00
_cell.angle_gamma   90.00
#
_symmetry.space_group_name_H-M   'P 1'
#
loop_
_entity.id
_entity.type
_entity.pdbx_description
1 polymer ?
#
loop_
_entity_poly.entity_id
_entity_poly.type
_entity_poly.pdbx_seq_one_letter_code
_entity_poly.pdbx_strand_id
1 'polypeptide(L)'
;CNNRFHGSFGIEWREIKGLRKLREHPTRGLKTGSDVGLVVSGGQLLVMWDPYINRSNKIRYAKISLESRCNGRELWGKVECVDVLTFPVESYEWFGCVAASV
;
A
#
# COMPACT_ATOMS: atom_id res chain seq x y z
N CYS A 1 3.97 -4.83 -11.33
CA CYS A 1 3.01 -5.20 -10.27
C CYS A 1 1.80 -4.26 -10.32
N ASN A 2 0.60 -4.80 -10.53
CA ASN A 2 -0.65 -4.04 -10.67
C ASN A 2 -1.33 -3.97 -9.30
N ASN A 3 -1.40 -2.77 -8.71
CA ASN A 3 -2.10 -2.55 -7.44
C ASN A 3 -3.60 -2.43 -7.70
N ARG A 4 -4.43 -3.33 -7.16
CA ARG A 4 -5.89 -3.31 -7.30
C ARG A 4 -6.61 -3.67 -5.99
N PHE A 5 -7.74 -3.01 -5.69
CA PHE A 5 -8.49 -3.15 -4.41
C PHE A 5 -10.03 -3.29 -4.61
N HIS A 6 -10.75 -3.85 -3.61
CA HIS A 6 -12.07 -4.51 -3.74
C HIS A 6 -13.28 -3.79 -3.10
N GLY A 7 -14.46 -3.94 -3.72
CA GLY A 7 -15.80 -3.73 -3.18
C GLY A 7 -16.83 -4.59 -3.94
N SER A 8 -17.79 -5.22 -3.24
CA SER A 8 -18.67 -6.28 -3.74
C SER A 8 -19.96 -5.74 -4.40
N PHE A 9 -20.04 -5.83 -5.74
CA PHE A 9 -21.21 -6.05 -6.63
C PHE A 9 -20.73 -5.74 -8.07
N GLY A 10 -20.37 -6.75 -8.86
CA GLY A 10 -19.79 -6.58 -10.20
C GLY A 10 -18.37 -5.99 -10.14
N ILE A 11 -17.36 -6.85 -10.15
CA ILE A 11 -15.97 -6.43 -9.88
C ILE A 11 -15.39 -5.71 -11.11
N GLU A 12 -15.49 -4.40 -11.11
CA GLU A 12 -14.74 -3.54 -12.03
C GLU A 12 -13.40 -3.17 -11.38
N TRP A 13 -12.33 -3.71 -11.93
CA TRP A 13 -10.98 -3.38 -11.50
C TRP A 13 -10.64 -1.93 -11.90
N ARG A 14 -10.39 -1.07 -10.91
CA ARG A 14 -10.01 0.33 -11.13
C ARG A 14 -8.57 0.59 -10.76
N GLU A 15 -7.86 1.31 -11.62
CA GLU A 15 -6.51 1.80 -11.33
C GLU A 15 -6.60 3.02 -10.39
N ILE A 16 -5.76 3.02 -9.34
CA ILE A 16 -5.51 4.23 -8.54
C ILE A 16 -4.44 5.07 -9.22
N LYS A 17 -4.86 6.24 -9.71
CA LYS A 17 -3.99 7.24 -10.34
C LYS A 17 -3.19 8.01 -9.28
N GLY A 18 -2.18 8.78 -9.70
CA GLY A 18 -1.40 9.66 -8.80
C GLY A 18 -0.25 9.01 -8.03
N LEU A 19 -0.08 7.69 -8.10
CA LEU A 19 0.93 6.95 -7.33
C LEU A 19 2.26 6.69 -8.07
N ARG A 20 2.55 7.41 -9.17
CA ARG A 20 3.73 7.13 -10.02
C ARG A 20 5.05 7.22 -9.22
N LYS A 21 5.22 8.27 -8.42
CA LYS A 21 6.41 8.46 -7.58
C LYS A 21 6.62 7.32 -6.58
N LEU A 22 5.54 6.75 -6.04
CA LEU A 22 5.59 5.62 -5.12
C LEU A 22 5.93 4.30 -5.84
N ARG A 23 5.45 4.12 -7.08
CA ARG A 23 5.82 2.98 -7.94
C ARG A 23 7.30 3.02 -8.33
N GLU A 24 7.82 4.21 -8.61
CA GLU A 24 9.21 4.45 -9.05
C GLU A 24 10.19 4.66 -7.87
N HIS A 25 9.72 4.53 -6.62
CA HIS A 25 10.53 4.86 -5.45
C HIS A 25 11.83 4.05 -5.39
N PRO A 26 13.00 4.68 -5.10
CA PRO A 26 14.32 4.04 -5.14
C PRO A 26 14.46 2.80 -4.26
N THR A 27 13.63 2.70 -3.22
CA THR A 27 13.63 1.58 -2.27
C THR A 27 12.86 0.37 -2.81
N ARG A 28 12.89 0.11 -4.12
CA ARG A 28 12.08 -0.93 -4.77
C ARG A 28 10.61 -0.78 -4.41
N GLY A 29 10.01 0.37 -4.75
CA GLY A 29 8.61 0.71 -4.45
C GLY A 29 7.58 -0.31 -4.95
N LEU A 30 6.33 0.10 -5.15
CA LEU A 30 5.24 -0.85 -5.49
C LEU A 30 5.44 -1.63 -6.80
N LYS A 31 6.46 -1.30 -7.60
CA LYS A 31 6.81 -2.02 -8.83
C LYS A 31 7.51 -3.36 -8.58
N THR A 32 8.27 -3.52 -7.50
CA THR A 32 9.15 -4.70 -7.28
C THR A 32 9.19 -5.21 -5.84
N GLY A 33 8.42 -4.64 -4.90
CA GLY A 33 8.24 -5.24 -3.58
C GLY A 33 7.56 -6.61 -3.67
N SER A 34 8.07 -7.59 -2.91
CA SER A 34 7.67 -9.00 -2.96
C SER A 34 6.43 -9.30 -2.12
N ASP A 35 6.32 -8.66 -0.96
CA ASP A 35 5.23 -8.85 0.00
C ASP A 35 4.53 -7.51 0.18
N VAL A 36 3.26 -7.46 -0.22
CA VAL A 36 2.44 -6.24 -0.16
C VAL A 36 1.27 -6.47 0.78
N GLY A 37 1.36 -5.87 1.96
CA GLY A 37 0.24 -5.78 2.90
C GLY A 37 -0.64 -4.59 2.56
N LEU A 38 -1.95 -4.77 2.57
CA LEU A 38 -2.89 -3.70 2.27
C LEU A 38 -4.07 -3.66 3.23
N VAL A 39 -4.33 -2.47 3.75
CA VAL A 39 -5.49 -2.21 4.60
C VAL A 39 -6.20 -0.94 4.14
N VAL A 40 -7.53 -1.01 4.05
CA VAL A 40 -8.39 0.15 3.87
C VAL A 40 -9.01 0.49 5.22
N SER A 41 -8.84 1.73 5.67
CA SER A 41 -9.46 2.24 6.91
C SER A 41 -9.80 3.72 6.76
N GLY A 42 -11.04 4.10 7.06
CA GLY A 42 -11.45 5.52 7.08
C GLY A 42 -11.23 6.29 5.75
N GLY A 43 -11.34 5.63 4.60
CA GLY A 43 -11.06 6.25 3.29
C GLY A 43 -9.58 6.40 2.94
N GLN A 44 -8.69 5.90 3.80
CA GLN A 44 -7.26 5.83 3.57
C GLN A 44 -6.83 4.40 3.25
N LEU A 45 -5.79 4.31 2.44
CA LEU A 45 -5.13 3.09 2.03
C LEU A 45 -3.75 3.06 2.67
N LEU A 46 -3.49 2.03 3.48
CA LEU A 46 -2.17 1.73 4.01
C LEU A 46 -1.55 0.63 3.16
N VAL A 47 -0.40 0.92 2.56
CA VAL A 47 0.37 -0.07 1.79
C VAL A 47 1.67 -0.34 2.53
N MET A 48 1.98 -1.60 2.79
CA MET A 48 3.23 -2.03 3.40
C MET A 48 4.03 -2.88 2.42
N TRP A 49 5.36 -2.73 2.38
CA TRP A 49 6.22 -3.55 1.54
C TRP A 49 7.61 -3.77 2.12
N ASP A 50 8.18 -4.93 1.76
CA ASP A 50 9.55 -5.31 2.06
C ASP A 50 10.43 -5.16 0.79
N PRO A 51 11.57 -4.43 0.85
CA PRO A 51 12.51 -4.32 -0.27
C PRO A 51 13.31 -5.59 -0.60
N TYR A 52 13.10 -6.72 0.09
CA TYR A 52 13.64 -8.07 -0.21
C TYR A 52 15.15 -8.26 -0.04
N ILE A 53 15.95 -7.19 0.05
CA ILE A 53 17.40 -7.31 0.30
C ILE A 53 17.61 -7.38 1.81
N ASN A 54 17.65 -8.61 2.35
CA ASN A 54 17.80 -8.95 3.76
C ASN A 54 16.60 -8.52 4.62
N ARG A 55 15.66 -9.46 4.81
CA ARG A 55 14.55 -9.32 5.75
C ARG A 55 15.10 -8.98 7.13
N SER A 56 15.00 -7.70 7.46
CA SER A 56 15.31 -7.17 8.78
C SER A 56 14.01 -7.00 9.53
N ASN A 57 14.08 -6.48 10.74
CA ASN A 57 12.91 -6.06 11.49
C ASN A 57 12.21 -4.80 10.96
N LYS A 58 12.50 -4.36 9.72
CA LYS A 58 11.97 -3.13 9.13
C LYS A 58 11.00 -3.42 7.98
N ILE A 59 9.84 -2.78 8.01
CA ILE A 59 8.84 -2.82 6.93
C ILE A 59 8.55 -1.39 6.51
N ARG A 60 8.54 -1.12 5.20
CA ARG A 60 8.19 0.20 4.68
C ARG A 60 6.69 0.30 4.56
N TYR A 61 6.14 1.49 4.79
CA TYR A 61 4.73 1.75 4.56
C TYR A 61 4.50 3.11 3.91
N ALA A 62 3.34 3.23 3.25
CA ALA A 62 2.82 4.48 2.74
C ALA A 62 1.36 4.65 3.17
N LYS A 63 1.05 5.83 3.71
CA LYS A 63 -0.35 6.27 3.91
C LYS A 63 -0.81 7.01 2.67
N ILE A 64 -1.92 6.57 2.11
CA ILE A 64 -2.46 7.10 0.87
C ILE A 64 -3.91 7.52 1.12
N SER A 65 -4.21 8.81 0.98
CA SER A 65 -5.59 9.28 0.95
C SER A 65 -6.19 8.96 -0.42
N LEU A 66 -7.43 8.47 -0.43
CA LEU A 66 -8.17 8.22 -1.66
C LEU A 66 -9.14 9.36 -1.95
N GLU A 67 -9.16 9.80 -3.21
CA GLU A 67 -10.05 10.85 -3.69
C GLU A 67 -10.83 10.35 -4.92
N SER A 68 -12.15 10.46 -4.85
CA SER A 68 -13.04 10.22 -5.98
C SER A 68 -13.10 11.47 -6.86
N ARG A 69 -12.80 11.35 -8.15
CA ARG A 69 -12.86 12.44 -9.13
C ARG A 69 -13.75 12.08 -10.31
N CYS A 70 -14.10 13.10 -11.10
CA CYS A 70 -14.90 12.96 -12.32
C CYS A 70 -16.23 12.21 -12.10
N ASN A 71 -16.94 12.56 -11.01
CA ASN A 71 -18.20 11.94 -10.57
C ASN A 71 -18.06 10.44 -10.26
N GLY A 72 -16.97 10.05 -9.56
CA GLY A 72 -16.76 8.66 -9.17
C GLY A 72 -16.23 7.76 -10.27
N ARG A 73 -15.87 8.30 -11.44
CA ARG A 73 -15.24 7.53 -12.53
C ARG A 73 -13.76 7.32 -12.31
N GLU A 74 -13.11 8.21 -11.58
CA GLU A 74 -11.67 8.12 -11.33
C GLU A 74 -11.38 8.02 -9.83
N LEU A 75 -10.44 7.15 -9.48
CA LEU A 75 -9.90 7.03 -8.13
C LEU A 75 -8.44 7.50 -8.14
N TRP A 76 -8.15 8.54 -7.36
CA TRP A 76 -6.83 9.12 -7.23
C TRP A 76 -6.28 8.86 -5.84
N GLY A 77 -4.98 8.56 -5.76
CA GLY A 77 -4.25 8.40 -4.52
C GLY A 77 -3.29 9.56 -4.30
N LYS A 78 -3.32 10.15 -3.11
CA LYS A 78 -2.31 11.11 -2.63
C LYS A 78 -1.49 10.45 -1.54
N VAL A 79 -0.18 10.33 -1.76
CA VAL A 79 0.76 9.81 -0.75
C VAL A 79 0.92 10.88 0.32
N GLU A 80 0.40 10.61 1.51
CA GLU A 80 0.52 11.50 2.67
C GLU A 80 1.88 11.31 3.37
N CYS A 81 2.35 10.06 3.48
CA CYS A 81 3.67 9.77 4.02
C CYS A 81 4.25 8.47 3.45
N VAL A 82 5.58 8.37 3.50
CA VAL A 82 6.35 7.13 3.30
C VAL A 82 7.33 7.01 4.45
N ASP A 83 7.30 5.89 5.15
CA ASP A 83 8.06 5.72 6.39
C ASP A 83 8.35 4.24 6.68
N VAL A 84 9.01 3.94 7.80
CA VAL A 84 9.49 2.60 8.18
C VAL A 84 8.96 2.21 9.56
N LEU A 85 8.28 1.07 9.63
CA LEU A 85 7.97 0.39 10.88
C LEU A 85 9.13 -0.51 11.28
N THR A 86 9.51 -0.47 12.56
CA THR A 86 10.53 -1.34 13.13
C THR A 86 9.88 -2.24 14.18
N PHE A 87 9.96 -3.54 13.98
CA PHE A 87 9.44 -4.55 14.91
C PHE A 87 10.45 -4.85 16.02
N PRO A 88 10.00 -5.22 17.23
CA PRO A 88 10.86 -5.60 18.35
C PRO A 88 11.39 -7.04 18.21
N VAL A 89 11.87 -7.41 17.02
CA VAL A 89 12.52 -8.69 16.69
C VAL A 89 13.77 -8.40 15.86
N GLU A 90 14.60 -9.39 15.56
CA GLU A 90 15.77 -9.22 14.69
C GLU A 90 15.39 -9.29 13.19
N SER A 91 14.47 -10.19 12.86
CA SER A 91 13.93 -10.40 11.52
C SER A 91 12.53 -11.03 11.58
N TYR A 92 11.82 -11.03 10.45
CA TYR A 92 10.53 -11.73 10.29
C TYR A 92 10.58 -12.66 9.08
N GLU A 93 9.84 -13.76 9.14
CA GLU A 93 9.67 -14.68 8.01
C GLU A 93 8.58 -14.21 7.04
N TRP A 94 7.48 -13.66 7.55
CA TRP A 94 6.37 -13.11 6.78
C TRP A 94 5.63 -12.07 7.62
N PHE A 95 4.84 -11.22 6.97
CA PHE A 95 3.96 -10.28 7.68
C PHE A 95 2.58 -10.24 7.03
N GLY A 96 1.57 -9.96 7.85
CA GLY A 96 0.20 -9.74 7.41
C GLY A 96 -0.35 -8.45 8.02
N CYS A 97 -1.32 -7.84 7.34
CA CYS A 97 -1.98 -6.64 7.82
C CYS A 97 -3.49 -6.82 7.76
N VAL A 98 -4.17 -6.50 8.85
CA VAL A 98 -5.64 -6.54 8.95
C VAL A 98 -6.15 -5.18 9.41
N ALA A 99 -7.28 -4.74 8.85
CA ALA A 99 -8.00 -3.60 9.38
C ALA A 99 -8.71 -4.03 10.66
N ALA A 100 -8.47 -3.32 11.76
CA ALA A 100 -9.29 -3.42 12.96
C ALA A 100 -10.13 -2.15 13.09
N SER A 101 -11.42 -2.32 13.42
CA SER A 101 -12.28 -1.24 13.90
C SER A 101 -12.45 -1.42 15.40
N VAL A 102 -12.37 -0.33 16.16
CA VAL A 102 -12.70 -0.30 17.60
C VAL A 102 -14.09 0.27 17.76
#